data_AF-F8GGP2-F1
#
_entry.id   AF-F8GGP2-F1
#
_cell.length_a   1.000
_cell.length_b   1.000
_cell.length_c   1.000
_cell.angle_alpha   90.00
_cell.angle_beta   90.00
_cell.angle_gamma   90.00
#
_symmetry.space_group_name_H-M   'P 1'
#
loop_
_entity.id
_entity.type
_entity.pdbx_description
1 polymer ?
#
loop_
_entity_poly.entity_id
_entity_poly.type
_entity_poly.pdbx_seq_one_letter_code
_entity_poly.pdbx_strand_id
1 'polypeptide(L)'
;MKNLILVIKKSVLALCLLVFALLGGCQTVLNKSDDLANIASVNDAIMTGKVLATVKTIELSGVEESQLTHAVNQYAFFVEKWKHSIAHLDSTTTAFQEFMNDYSVLISQYAVVEKIVSIHWGSYSGAEQEALKNYQIMAKQLNSSVNKLVTANRVREAVMDAVAFGKVAIKLAAAL
;
A
#
# COMPACT_ATOMS: atom_id res chain seq x y z
N MET A 1 -11.84 -8.67 -65.71
CA MET A 1 -10.87 -7.95 -64.84
C MET A 1 -11.50 -7.00 -63.81
N LYS A 2 -12.62 -6.30 -64.08
CA LYS A 2 -13.24 -5.37 -63.12
C LYS A 2 -13.80 -6.02 -61.83
N ASN A 3 -14.23 -7.28 -61.88
CA ASN A 3 -14.84 -7.96 -60.72
C ASN A 3 -13.83 -8.48 -59.68
N LEU A 4 -12.57 -8.72 -60.06
CA LEU A 4 -11.53 -9.23 -59.14
C LEU A 4 -11.01 -8.12 -58.20
N ILE A 5 -10.90 -6.88 -58.72
CA ILE A 5 -10.45 -5.71 -57.95
C ILE A 5 -11.49 -5.30 -56.89
N LEU A 6 -12.77 -5.55 -57.15
CA LEU A 6 -13.85 -5.20 -56.23
C LEU A 6 -13.94 -6.15 -55.02
N VAL A 7 -13.60 -7.44 -55.22
CA VAL A 7 -13.55 -8.45 -54.14
C VAL A 7 -12.36 -8.18 -53.22
N ILE A 8 -11.17 -7.88 -53.78
CA ILE A 8 -9.98 -7.55 -52.99
C ILE A 8 -10.21 -6.28 -52.16
N LYS A 9 -10.87 -5.25 -52.72
CA LYS A 9 -11.21 -4.03 -51.96
C LYS A 9 -12.17 -4.32 -50.80
N LYS A 10 -13.15 -5.21 -50.96
CA LYS A 10 -14.10 -5.55 -49.88
C LYS A 10 -13.45 -6.40 -48.78
N SER A 11 -12.55 -7.32 -49.14
CA SER A 11 -11.82 -8.15 -48.18
C SER A 11 -10.77 -7.38 -47.38
N VAL A 12 -10.09 -6.40 -47.99
CA VAL A 12 -9.14 -5.52 -47.30
C VAL A 12 -9.86 -4.53 -46.37
N LEU A 13 -11.03 -4.01 -46.78
CA LEU A 13 -11.83 -3.12 -45.92
C LEU A 13 -12.36 -3.85 -44.66
N ALA A 14 -12.77 -5.12 -44.81
CA ALA A 14 -13.26 -5.93 -43.69
C ALA A 14 -12.12 -6.32 -42.72
N LEU A 15 -10.89 -6.51 -43.21
CA LEU A 15 -9.74 -6.82 -42.37
C LEU A 15 -9.24 -5.57 -41.58
N CYS A 16 -9.31 -4.38 -42.17
CA CYS A 16 -8.96 -3.13 -41.46
C CYS A 16 -9.95 -2.76 -40.34
N LEU A 17 -11.24 -3.07 -40.49
CA LEU A 17 -12.26 -2.83 -39.46
C LEU A 17 -12.12 -3.77 -38.26
N LEU A 18 -11.61 -4.99 -38.45
CA LEU A 18 -11.38 -5.95 -37.36
C LEU A 18 -10.18 -5.58 -36.48
N VAL A 19 -9.17 -4.89 -37.05
CA VAL A 19 -7.98 -4.44 -36.30
C VAL A 19 -8.29 -3.22 -35.41
N PHE A 20 -9.22 -2.35 -35.81
CA PHE A 20 -9.63 -1.21 -34.98
C PHE A 20 -10.52 -1.61 -33.79
N ALA A 21 -11.24 -2.74 -33.86
CA ALA A 21 -12.07 -3.22 -32.76
C ALA A 21 -11.27 -3.87 -31.60
N LEU A 22 -9.99 -4.20 -31.82
CA LEU A 22 -9.09 -4.74 -30.80
C LEU A 22 -8.25 -3.65 -30.08
N LEU A 23 -8.40 -2.38 -30.47
CA LEU A 23 -7.76 -1.23 -29.79
C LEU A 23 -8.71 -0.53 -28.79
N GLY A 24 -9.92 -1.06 -28.60
CA GLY A 24 -10.91 -0.56 -27.62
C GLY A 24 -10.63 -0.96 -26.16
N GLY A 25 -9.37 -0.95 -25.73
CA GLY A 25 -8.99 -1.42 -24.40
C GLY A 25 -7.79 -0.69 -23.81
N CYS A 26 -7.95 0.59 -23.48
CA CYS A 26 -7.33 1.30 -22.34
C CYS A 26 -7.49 2.82 -22.53
N GLN A 27 -8.65 3.35 -22.16
CA GLN A 27 -8.72 4.75 -21.70
C GLN A 27 -9.23 4.75 -20.26
N THR A 28 -8.47 4.10 -19.38
CA THR A 28 -8.36 4.61 -18.01
C THR A 28 -7.38 5.77 -18.09
N VAL A 29 -7.92 6.97 -18.24
CA VAL A 29 -7.18 8.23 -18.14
C VAL A 29 -6.40 8.21 -16.84
N LEU A 30 -5.09 8.11 -16.97
CA LEU A 30 -4.10 8.26 -15.92
C LEU A 30 -4.09 9.72 -15.44
N ASN A 31 -5.06 10.10 -14.60
CA ASN A 31 -4.84 11.20 -13.65
C ASN A 31 -4.05 10.64 -12.46
N LYS A 32 -2.75 10.46 -12.65
CA LYS A 32 -1.79 10.02 -11.62
C LYS A 32 -0.72 11.06 -11.31
N SER A 33 -1.05 12.35 -11.39
CA SER A 33 -0.22 13.39 -10.75
C SER A 33 -0.71 13.72 -9.34
N ASP A 34 -2.02 13.62 -9.08
CA ASP A 34 -2.59 13.96 -7.77
C ASP A 34 -2.37 12.88 -6.71
N ASP A 35 -2.30 11.60 -7.11
CA ASP A 35 -2.00 10.49 -6.18
C ASP A 35 -0.56 10.59 -5.61
N LEU A 36 0.40 11.09 -6.39
CA LEU A 36 1.78 11.27 -5.93
C LEU A 36 1.94 12.51 -5.04
N ALA A 37 1.14 13.56 -5.28
CA ALA A 37 1.10 14.73 -4.43
C ALA A 37 0.45 14.42 -3.06
N ASN A 38 -0.55 13.53 -3.03
CA ASN A 38 -1.11 13.02 -1.76
C ASN A 38 -0.14 12.13 -0.99
N ILE A 39 0.71 11.34 -1.65
CA ILE A 39 1.76 10.57 -0.98
C ILE A 39 2.83 11.50 -0.36
N ALA A 40 3.13 12.62 -1.02
CA ALA A 40 4.05 13.63 -0.50
C ALA A 40 3.44 14.43 0.69
N SER A 41 2.14 14.74 0.68
CA SER A 41 1.47 15.44 1.80
C SER A 41 1.24 14.54 3.02
N VAL A 42 1.06 13.23 2.78
CA VAL A 42 1.02 12.20 3.83
C VAL A 42 2.38 12.08 4.56
N ASN A 43 3.47 12.50 3.92
CA ASN A 43 4.83 12.40 4.45
C ASN A 43 5.09 13.35 5.65
N ASP A 44 4.55 14.57 5.65
CA ASP A 44 4.78 15.55 6.73
C ASP A 44 4.01 15.20 8.02
N ALA A 45 2.79 14.66 7.90
CA ALA A 45 1.99 14.23 9.04
C ALA A 45 2.47 12.88 9.64
N ILE A 46 3.30 12.14 8.92
CA ILE A 46 3.86 10.84 9.30
C ILE A 46 5.19 11.03 10.05
N MET A 47 5.94 12.10 9.83
CA MET A 47 7.29 12.26 10.40
C MET A 47 7.37 12.70 11.88
N THR A 48 6.29 13.15 12.50
CA THR A 48 6.36 13.80 13.84
C THR A 48 6.37 12.86 15.04
N GLY A 49 6.30 11.53 14.85
CA GLY A 49 6.58 10.55 15.92
C GLY A 49 5.63 10.57 17.14
N LYS A 50 4.62 11.43 17.17
CA LYS A 50 3.57 11.44 18.19
C LYS A 50 2.42 10.58 17.72
N VAL A 51 2.47 9.28 18.00
CA VAL A 51 1.27 8.45 17.97
C VAL A 51 1.12 7.79 19.32
N LEU A 52 0.30 8.40 20.18
CA LEU A 52 -0.49 7.74 21.21
C LEU A 52 -1.38 8.78 21.89
N ALA A 53 -2.53 9.02 21.27
CA ALA A 53 -3.76 9.46 21.93
C ALA A 53 -4.89 9.25 20.92
N THR A 54 -5.31 8.01 20.67
CA THR A 54 -6.48 7.77 19.81
C THR A 54 -7.42 6.74 20.43
N VAL A 55 -8.63 7.24 20.57
CA VAL A 55 -9.98 6.66 20.64
C VAL A 55 -10.05 5.15 20.42
N LYS A 56 -10.30 4.40 21.51
CA LYS A 56 -10.96 3.09 21.42
C LYS A 56 -12.42 3.34 21.09
N THR A 57 -12.87 2.91 19.92
CA THR A 57 -14.24 3.14 19.43
C THR A 57 -15.12 1.91 19.62
N ILE A 58 -14.50 0.74 19.74
CA ILE A 58 -15.17 -0.55 19.89
C ILE A 58 -14.71 -1.30 21.15
N GLU A 59 -15.55 -2.20 21.64
CA GLU A 59 -15.19 -3.12 22.71
C GLU A 59 -14.42 -4.31 22.14
N LEU A 60 -13.18 -4.48 22.62
CA LEU A 60 -12.30 -5.57 22.22
C LEU A 60 -12.20 -6.60 23.35
N SER A 61 -12.05 -7.87 22.98
CA SER A 61 -11.67 -8.90 23.96
C SER A 61 -10.24 -8.67 24.46
N GLY A 62 -9.93 -9.15 25.67
CA GLY A 62 -8.57 -9.03 26.22
C GLY A 62 -7.49 -9.69 25.35
N VAL A 63 -7.86 -10.68 24.52
CA VAL A 63 -6.95 -11.27 23.53
C VAL A 63 -6.68 -10.30 22.37
N GLU A 64 -7.72 -9.65 21.83
CA GLU A 64 -7.58 -8.66 20.77
C GLU A 64 -6.81 -7.42 21.24
N GLU A 65 -7.07 -6.95 22.46
CA GLU A 65 -6.30 -5.84 23.06
C GLU A 65 -4.81 -6.17 23.19
N SER A 66 -4.48 -7.39 23.61
CA SER A 66 -3.10 -7.87 23.70
C SER A 66 -2.44 -7.96 22.31
N GLN A 67 -3.18 -8.45 21.32
CA GLN A 67 -2.73 -8.52 19.92
C GLN A 67 -2.46 -7.13 19.34
N LEU A 68 -3.37 -6.17 19.55
CA LEU A 68 -3.17 -4.78 19.10
C LEU A 68 -2.00 -4.12 19.80
N THR A 69 -1.88 -4.29 21.12
CA THR A 69 -0.75 -3.76 21.88
C THR A 69 0.57 -4.31 21.36
N HIS A 70 0.63 -5.62 21.10
CA HIS A 70 1.82 -6.24 20.52
C HIS A 70 2.12 -5.68 19.13
N ALA A 71 1.12 -5.59 18.25
CA ALA A 71 1.29 -5.04 16.90
C ALA A 71 1.79 -3.60 16.92
N VAL A 72 1.18 -2.73 17.73
CA VAL A 72 1.59 -1.32 17.89
C VAL A 72 3.04 -1.21 18.35
N ASN A 73 3.45 -2.03 19.33
CA ASN A 73 4.82 -2.04 19.82
C ASN A 73 5.80 -2.48 18.73
N GLN A 74 5.45 -3.49 17.93
CA GLN A 74 6.29 -3.93 16.80
C GLN A 74 6.41 -2.84 15.73
N TYR A 75 5.32 -2.15 15.40
CA TYR A 75 5.37 -1.04 14.45
C TYR A 75 6.22 0.12 14.96
N ALA A 76 6.05 0.51 16.22
CA ALA A 76 6.82 1.59 16.83
C ALA A 76 8.32 1.25 16.87
N PHE A 77 8.67 0.02 17.27
CA PHE A 77 10.04 -0.46 17.26
C PHE A 77 10.66 -0.43 15.87
N PHE A 78 9.96 -0.93 14.85
CA PHE A 78 10.43 -0.91 13.47
C PHE A 78 10.67 0.52 12.97
N VAL A 79 9.69 1.41 13.17
CA VAL A 79 9.80 2.81 12.76
C VAL A 79 10.99 3.47 13.43
N GLU A 80 11.18 3.24 14.73
CA GLU A 80 12.27 3.85 15.48
C GLU A 80 13.64 3.36 15.03
N LYS A 81 13.76 2.05 14.79
CA LYS A 81 15.00 1.42 14.33
C LYS A 81 15.42 1.91 12.94
N TRP A 82 14.47 2.05 12.02
CA TRP A 82 14.79 2.27 10.60
C TRP A 82 14.63 3.72 10.11
N LYS A 83 14.03 4.63 10.89
CA LYS A 83 13.82 6.04 10.48
C LYS A 83 15.11 6.82 10.18
N HIS A 84 16.25 6.39 10.70
CA HIS A 84 17.55 7.05 10.51
C HIS A 84 18.55 6.25 9.65
N SER A 85 18.24 4.99 9.33
CA SER A 85 19.18 4.07 8.66
C SER A 85 19.26 4.27 7.13
N ILE A 86 18.52 5.24 6.60
CA ILE A 86 18.27 5.51 5.18
C ILE A 86 19.55 5.77 4.36
N ALA A 87 20.65 6.22 4.98
CA ALA A 87 21.85 6.66 4.27
C ALA A 87 22.88 5.56 3.94
N HIS A 88 22.82 4.39 4.59
CA HIS A 88 23.91 3.39 4.55
C HIS A 88 23.48 1.97 4.20
N LEU A 89 22.21 1.78 3.80
CA LEU A 89 21.66 0.47 3.46
C LEU A 89 21.86 0.15 1.97
N ASP A 90 22.61 -0.92 1.70
CA ASP A 90 22.74 -1.57 0.40
C ASP A 90 22.18 -2.99 0.45
N SER A 91 21.65 -3.50 -0.65
CA SER A 91 20.94 -4.78 -0.73
C SER A 91 21.80 -6.01 -0.40
N THR A 92 23.13 -5.88 -0.47
CA THR A 92 24.07 -6.96 -0.17
C THR A 92 24.48 -7.01 1.30
N THR A 93 24.10 -6.01 2.08
CA THR A 93 24.52 -5.89 3.48
C THR A 93 23.68 -6.75 4.41
N THR A 94 24.27 -7.21 5.51
CA THR A 94 23.54 -7.88 6.61
C THR A 94 22.46 -6.97 7.20
N ALA A 95 22.70 -5.66 7.24
CA ALA A 95 21.71 -4.67 7.69
C ALA A 95 20.46 -4.67 6.81
N PHE A 96 20.59 -4.87 5.49
CA PHE A 96 19.42 -5.00 4.62
C PHE A 96 18.65 -6.30 4.84
N GLN A 97 19.36 -7.41 5.09
CA GLN A 97 18.69 -8.67 5.44
C GLN A 97 17.92 -8.53 6.76
N GLU A 98 18.50 -7.85 7.75
CA GLU A 98 17.85 -7.54 9.02
C GLU A 98 16.61 -6.65 8.81
N PHE A 99 16.72 -5.61 7.97
CA PHE A 99 15.59 -4.77 7.58
C PHE A 99 14.45 -5.59 6.96
N MET A 100 14.76 -6.48 6.01
CA MET A 100 13.75 -7.30 5.36
C MET A 100 13.09 -8.29 6.33
N ASN A 101 13.85 -8.84 7.28
CA ASN A 101 13.32 -9.70 8.33
C ASN A 101 12.37 -8.92 9.24
N ASP A 102 12.79 -7.77 9.75
CA ASP A 102 11.95 -6.90 10.58
C ASP A 102 10.69 -6.46 9.83
N TYR A 103 10.82 -6.14 8.54
CA TYR A 103 9.68 -5.76 7.70
C TYR A 103 8.69 -6.91 7.51
N SER A 104 9.16 -8.14 7.38
CA SER A 104 8.28 -9.32 7.27
C SER A 104 7.45 -9.57 8.55
N VAL A 105 8.03 -9.28 9.72
CA VAL A 105 7.33 -9.31 11.01
C VAL A 105 6.22 -8.25 11.01
N LEU A 106 6.53 -7.05 10.52
CA LEU A 106 5.58 -5.94 10.37
C LEU A 106 4.34 -6.35 9.55
N ILE A 107 4.55 -6.98 8.40
CA ILE A 107 3.48 -7.45 7.52
C ILE A 107 2.62 -8.51 8.21
N SER A 108 3.26 -9.39 8.98
CA SER A 108 2.54 -10.44 9.74
C SER A 108 1.64 -9.82 10.82
N GLN A 109 2.13 -8.82 11.55
CA GLN A 109 1.31 -8.09 12.53
C GLN A 109 0.18 -7.29 11.87
N TYR A 110 0.43 -6.73 10.69
CA TYR A 110 -0.60 -6.01 9.94
C TYR A 110 -1.78 -6.91 9.58
N ALA A 111 -1.51 -8.15 9.17
CA ALA A 111 -2.57 -9.14 8.93
C ALA A 111 -3.41 -9.46 10.17
N VAL A 112 -2.81 -9.43 11.38
CA VAL A 112 -3.54 -9.60 12.65
C VAL A 112 -4.49 -8.42 12.89
N VAL A 113 -4.01 -7.18 12.72
CA VAL A 113 -4.84 -5.98 12.87
C VAL A 113 -5.99 -5.97 11.85
N GLU A 114 -5.71 -6.28 10.59
CA GLU A 114 -6.73 -6.38 9.53
C GLU A 114 -7.83 -7.39 9.86
N LYS A 115 -7.45 -8.51 10.49
CA LYS A 115 -8.41 -9.52 10.92
C LYS A 115 -9.36 -8.95 11.99
N ILE A 116 -8.85 -8.21 12.97
CA ILE A 116 -9.66 -7.57 14.02
C ILE A 116 -10.60 -6.53 13.39
N VAL A 117 -10.08 -5.69 12.50
CA VAL A 117 -10.89 -4.71 11.73
C VAL A 117 -12.04 -5.42 11.00
N SER A 118 -11.75 -6.53 10.32
CA SER A 118 -12.76 -7.27 9.56
C SER A 118 -13.82 -7.92 10.44
N ILE A 119 -13.46 -8.42 11.63
CA ILE A 119 -14.41 -9.04 12.57
C ILE A 119 -15.40 -8.00 13.07
N HIS A 120 -14.90 -6.81 13.41
CA HIS A 120 -15.70 -5.73 14.00
C HIS A 120 -16.23 -4.71 12.99
N TRP A 121 -16.13 -4.99 11.68
CA TRP A 121 -16.44 -4.00 10.63
C TRP A 121 -17.82 -3.35 10.79
N GLY A 122 -18.82 -4.16 11.14
CA GLY A 122 -20.21 -3.70 11.34
C GLY A 122 -20.44 -2.86 12.60
N SER A 123 -19.48 -2.82 13.53
CA SER A 123 -19.56 -2.06 14.78
C SER A 123 -19.08 -0.61 14.62
N TYR A 124 -18.29 -0.32 13.59
CA TYR A 124 -17.82 1.03 13.28
C TYR A 124 -18.91 1.85 12.60
N SER A 125 -18.98 3.14 12.94
CA SER A 125 -19.76 4.14 12.22
C SER A 125 -19.25 4.32 10.77
N GLY A 126 -20.06 4.93 9.91
CA GLY A 126 -19.67 5.17 8.52
C GLY A 126 -18.38 6.00 8.37
N ALA A 127 -18.16 6.98 9.25
CA ALA A 127 -16.95 7.80 9.25
C ALA A 127 -15.71 7.00 9.68
N GLU A 128 -15.85 6.11 10.67
CA GLU A 128 -14.77 5.22 11.12
C GLU A 128 -14.43 4.19 10.04
N GLN A 129 -15.43 3.58 9.39
CA GLN A 129 -15.22 2.67 8.26
C GLN A 129 -14.46 3.36 7.12
N GLU A 130 -14.81 4.60 6.79
CA GLU A 130 -14.10 5.37 5.77
C GLU A 130 -12.64 5.63 6.17
N ALA A 131 -12.39 6.03 7.42
CA ALA A 131 -11.04 6.23 7.93
C ALA A 131 -10.20 4.94 7.91
N LEU A 132 -10.75 3.82 8.40
CA LEU A 132 -10.11 2.51 8.40
C LEU A 132 -9.77 2.07 6.97
N LYS A 133 -10.72 2.22 6.03
CA LYS A 133 -10.51 1.90 4.62
C LYS A 133 -9.39 2.74 4.00
N ASN A 134 -9.31 4.02 4.34
CA ASN A 134 -8.23 4.89 3.86
C ASN A 134 -6.87 4.44 4.38
N TYR A 135 -6.77 4.06 5.67
CA TYR A 135 -5.55 3.47 6.23
C TYR A 135 -5.17 2.15 5.55
N GLN A 136 -6.13 1.28 5.29
CA GLN A 136 -5.92 0.01 4.56
C GLN A 136 -5.39 0.24 3.14
N ILE A 137 -5.97 1.18 2.41
CA ILE A 137 -5.52 1.53 1.05
C ILE A 137 -4.09 2.04 1.08
N MET A 138 -3.78 2.98 1.98
CA MET A 138 -2.42 3.52 2.11
C MET A 138 -1.41 2.43 2.48
N ALA A 139 -1.72 1.57 3.45
CA ALA A 139 -0.86 0.46 3.85
C ALA A 139 -0.60 -0.50 2.68
N LYS A 140 -1.65 -0.88 1.92
CA LYS A 140 -1.51 -1.75 0.75
C LYS A 140 -0.63 -1.13 -0.33
N GLN A 141 -0.80 0.16 -0.61
CA GLN A 141 0.00 0.89 -1.60
C GLN A 141 1.48 0.93 -1.19
N LEU A 142 1.76 1.27 0.08
CA LEU A 142 3.12 1.32 0.61
C LEU A 142 3.78 -0.07 0.59
N ASN A 143 3.08 -1.13 1.01
CA ASN A 143 3.62 -2.50 0.92
C ASN A 143 3.90 -2.91 -0.52
N SER A 144 3.01 -2.60 -1.47
CA SER A 144 3.29 -2.84 -2.88
C SER A 144 4.51 -2.07 -3.37
N SER A 145 4.69 -0.83 -2.91
CA SER A 145 5.82 0.02 -3.26
C SER A 145 7.15 -0.54 -2.72
N VAL A 146 7.20 -0.94 -1.45
CA VAL A 146 8.39 -1.57 -0.85
C VAL A 146 8.85 -2.76 -1.69
N ASN A 147 7.94 -3.69 -2.02
CA ASN A 147 8.28 -4.87 -2.83
C ASN A 147 8.86 -4.50 -4.20
N LYS A 148 8.27 -3.50 -4.87
CA LYS A 148 8.77 -3.00 -6.17
C LYS A 148 10.14 -2.36 -6.05
N LEU A 149 10.35 -1.54 -5.02
CA LEU A 149 11.60 -0.82 -4.80
C LEU A 149 12.73 -1.77 -4.41
N VAL A 150 12.46 -2.76 -3.56
CA VAL A 150 13.41 -3.85 -3.25
C VAL A 150 13.82 -4.59 -4.53
N THR A 151 12.84 -4.97 -5.35
CA THR A 151 13.11 -5.67 -6.63
C THR A 151 13.94 -4.80 -7.58
N ALA A 152 13.73 -3.49 -7.57
CA ALA A 152 14.46 -2.53 -8.38
C ALA A 152 15.83 -2.10 -7.77
N ASN A 153 16.27 -2.72 -6.67
CA ASN A 153 17.46 -2.34 -5.89
C ASN A 153 17.46 -0.87 -5.44
N ARG A 154 16.27 -0.29 -5.25
CA ARG A 154 16.03 1.08 -4.76
C ARG A 154 15.86 1.07 -3.24
N VAL A 155 16.89 0.58 -2.55
CA VAL A 155 16.84 0.23 -1.11
C VAL A 155 16.46 1.43 -0.23
N ARG A 156 17.03 2.60 -0.50
CA ARG A 156 16.74 3.83 0.25
C ARG A 156 15.24 4.16 0.27
N GLU A 157 14.62 4.16 -0.90
CA GLU A 157 13.20 4.44 -1.02
C GLU A 157 12.35 3.30 -0.43
N ALA A 158 12.79 2.04 -0.57
CA ALA A 158 12.11 0.92 0.06
C ALA A 158 12.04 1.05 1.59
N VAL A 159 13.12 1.50 2.23
CA VAL A 159 13.16 1.77 3.68
C VAL A 159 12.21 2.91 4.05
N MET A 160 12.18 3.99 3.26
CA MET A 160 11.26 5.11 3.49
C MET A 160 9.79 4.67 3.42
N ASP A 161 9.43 3.90 2.39
CA ASP A 161 8.07 3.39 2.21
C ASP A 161 7.69 2.36 3.29
N ALA A 162 8.63 1.54 3.74
CA ALA A 162 8.41 0.61 4.84
C ALA A 162 8.20 1.33 6.18
N VAL A 163 8.97 2.39 6.45
CA VAL A 163 8.78 3.24 7.63
C VAL A 163 7.43 3.95 7.57
N ALA A 164 7.04 4.48 6.40
CA ALA A 164 5.71 5.06 6.21
C ALA A 164 4.59 4.02 6.44
N PHE A 165 4.77 2.79 5.94
CA PHE A 165 3.84 1.68 6.19
C PHE A 165 3.67 1.43 7.69
N GLY A 166 4.76 1.33 8.44
CA GLY A 166 4.71 1.11 9.89
C GLY A 166 3.89 2.18 10.61
N LYS A 167 4.03 3.45 10.20
CA LYS A 167 3.26 4.55 10.81
C LYS A 167 1.78 4.53 10.43
N VAL A 168 1.43 4.17 9.21
CA VAL A 168 0.03 3.94 8.82
C VAL A 168 -0.57 2.77 9.58
N ALA A 169 0.19 1.69 9.78
CA ALA A 169 -0.25 0.52 10.55
C ALA A 169 -0.52 0.85 12.03
N ILE A 170 0.28 1.74 12.64
CA ILE A 170 -0.02 2.25 13.99
C ILE A 170 -1.35 3.02 13.99
N LYS A 171 -1.58 3.91 13.01
CA LYS A 171 -2.84 4.67 12.93
C LYS A 171 -4.05 3.76 12.76
N LEU A 172 -3.92 2.70 11.95
CA LEU A 172 -4.97 1.71 11.79
C LEU A 172 -5.26 1.00 13.12
N ALA A 173 -4.22 0.52 13.82
CA ALA A 173 -4.38 -0.21 15.08
C ALA A 173 -4.91 0.68 16.22
N ALA A 174 -4.55 1.97 16.24
CA ALA A 174 -5.01 2.94 17.24
C ALA A 174 -6.41 3.49 16.97
N ALA A 175 -7.03 3.17 15.84
CA ALA A 175 -8.41 3.57 15.50
C ALA A 175 -9.45 2.54 15.97
N LEU A 176 -9.02 1.42 16.55
CA LEU A 176 -9.84 0.34 17.08
C LEU A 176 -10.08 0.57 18.57
#